data_AF-A0A174QNZ2-F1
#
_entry.id   AF-A0A174QNZ2-F1
#
_cell.length_a   1.000
_cell.length_b   1.000
_cell.length_c   1.000
_cell.angle_alpha   90.00
_cell.angle_beta   90.00
_cell.angle_gamma   90.00
#
_symmetry.space_group_name_H-M   'P 1'
#
loop_
_entity.id
_entity.type
_entity.pdbx_description
1 polymer ?
#
loop_
_entity_poly.entity_id
_entity_poly.type
_entity_poly.pdbx_seq_one_letter_code
_entity_poly.pdbx_strand_id
1 'polypeptide(L)'
;MKKSKIIIVLGAFIIITSILVNNPNKFQVKEKFNTPEKLISTFNNSLLLGYSQNINGEGTQTLYDTVSNRKRISDPNVRFNKIILKSEYKLSEKQKEEILKNYKNKANKMINYTLSEEVIPYRFKADGINYFNHFDGNSDYIQENSEPITIDFVVIKENGSYVFDYIWIDSNSNEESKEVGEYDVRS
;
A
#
# COMPACT_ATOMS: atom_id res chain seq x y z
N MET A 1 5.26 23.58 -50.67
CA MET A 1 6.13 23.45 -49.47
C MET A 1 5.36 23.11 -48.17
N LYS A 2 4.34 22.25 -48.18
CA LYS A 2 3.54 21.92 -46.96
C LYS A 2 3.72 20.51 -46.40
N LYS A 3 4.40 19.60 -47.11
CA LYS A 3 4.60 18.20 -46.68
C LYS A 3 5.83 17.99 -45.77
N SER A 4 6.81 18.89 -45.81
CA SER A 4 8.06 18.76 -45.04
C SER A 4 7.93 19.09 -43.55
N LYS A 5 6.97 19.95 -43.17
CA LYS A 5 6.76 20.33 -41.76
C LYS A 5 6.11 19.22 -40.94
N ILE A 6 5.24 18.42 -41.55
CA ILE A 6 4.51 17.31 -40.89
C ILE A 6 5.47 16.18 -40.47
N ILE A 7 6.47 15.88 -41.30
CA ILE A 7 7.45 14.81 -41.05
C ILE A 7 8.35 15.16 -39.85
N ILE A 8 8.74 16.43 -39.73
CA ILE A 8 9.58 16.91 -38.61
C ILE A 8 8.80 16.87 -37.29
N VAL A 9 7.51 17.24 -37.31
CA VAL A 9 6.65 17.20 -36.12
C VAL A 9 6.39 15.76 -35.66
N LEU A 10 6.16 14.81 -36.58
CA LEU A 10 5.99 13.39 -36.22
C LEU A 10 7.26 12.81 -35.60
N GLY A 11 8.44 13.12 -36.17
CA GLY A 11 9.73 12.67 -35.63
C GLY A 11 9.99 13.21 -34.23
N ALA A 12 9.74 14.49 -33.99
CA ALA A 12 9.87 15.10 -32.67
C ALA A 12 8.89 14.48 -31.65
N PHE A 13 7.65 14.17 -32.04
CA PHE A 13 6.66 13.55 -31.17
C PHE A 13 7.06 12.14 -30.72
N ILE A 14 7.62 11.31 -31.62
CA ILE A 14 8.13 9.97 -31.30
C ILE A 14 9.33 10.03 -30.34
N ILE A 15 10.22 11.00 -30.53
CA ILE A 15 11.39 11.20 -29.66
C ILE A 15 10.95 11.66 -28.26
N ILE A 16 10.07 12.67 -28.17
CA ILE A 16 9.58 13.19 -26.89
C ILE A 16 8.79 12.12 -26.13
N THR A 17 7.93 11.34 -26.81
CA THR A 17 7.19 10.23 -26.18
C THR A 17 8.13 9.13 -25.71
N SER A 18 9.19 8.80 -26.47
CA SER A 18 10.19 7.81 -26.06
C SER A 18 11.01 8.28 -24.85
N ILE A 19 11.35 9.58 -24.77
CA ILE A 19 12.01 10.18 -23.60
C ILE A 19 11.08 10.21 -22.38
N LEU A 20 9.78 10.50 -22.56
CA LEU A 20 8.78 10.41 -21.48
C LEU A 20 8.57 8.97 -21.00
N VAL A 21 8.59 7.99 -21.91
CA VAL A 21 8.53 6.56 -21.57
C VAL A 21 9.80 6.12 -20.83
N ASN A 22 10.95 6.73 -21.09
CA ASN A 22 12.24 6.46 -20.43
C ASN A 22 12.55 7.38 -19.24
N ASN A 23 11.56 8.08 -18.67
CA ASN A 23 11.78 8.93 -17.51
C ASN A 23 12.37 8.09 -16.34
N PRO A 24 13.61 8.38 -15.88
CA PRO A 24 14.31 7.58 -14.87
C PRO A 24 13.68 7.69 -13.47
N ASN A 25 12.70 8.59 -13.29
CA ASN A 25 11.87 8.67 -12.08
C ASN A 25 10.76 7.62 -12.01
N LYS A 26 10.71 6.67 -12.95
CA LYS A 26 9.90 5.46 -12.74
C LYS A 26 10.42 4.79 -11.48
N PHE A 27 9.56 4.66 -10.45
CA PHE A 27 9.80 3.78 -9.32
C PHE A 27 10.20 2.40 -9.85
N GLN A 28 11.50 2.14 -9.94
CA GLN A 28 12.00 0.87 -10.45
C GLN A 28 11.82 -0.14 -9.34
N VAL A 29 10.99 -1.15 -9.61
CA VAL A 29 10.83 -2.30 -8.72
C VAL A 29 12.20 -2.95 -8.57
N LYS A 30 12.81 -2.82 -7.39
CA LYS A 30 14.10 -3.45 -7.13
C LYS A 30 13.97 -4.94 -6.87
N GLU A 31 12.82 -5.37 -6.34
CA GLU A 31 12.59 -6.74 -5.93
C GLU A 31 11.28 -7.30 -6.49
N LYS A 32 11.34 -8.50 -7.08
CA LYS A 32 10.16 -9.29 -7.43
C LYS A 32 9.78 -10.21 -6.28
N PHE A 33 8.52 -10.17 -5.90
CA PHE A 33 7.95 -11.05 -4.89
C PHE A 33 7.24 -12.22 -5.58
N ASN A 34 7.86 -13.38 -5.55
CA ASN A 34 7.32 -14.58 -6.19
C ASN A 34 6.22 -15.26 -5.35
N THR A 35 6.07 -14.89 -4.08
CA THR A 35 4.99 -15.36 -3.20
C THR A 35 4.44 -14.22 -2.32
N PRO A 36 3.17 -14.30 -1.87
CA PRO A 36 2.60 -13.35 -0.92
C PRO A 36 3.36 -13.28 0.40
N GLU A 37 3.88 -14.40 0.91
CA GLU A 37 4.58 -14.47 2.19
C GLU A 37 5.86 -13.63 2.15
N LYS A 38 6.60 -13.68 1.04
CA LYS A 38 7.81 -12.87 0.85
C LYS A 38 7.49 -11.37 0.77
N LEU A 39 6.38 -11.02 0.11
CA LEU A 39 5.88 -9.65 0.07
C LEU A 39 5.54 -9.15 1.49
N ILE A 40 4.77 -9.94 2.24
CA ILE A 40 4.33 -9.62 3.60
C ILE A 40 5.53 -9.53 4.56
N SER A 41 6.49 -10.44 4.48
CA SER A 41 7.69 -10.41 5.33
C SER A 41 8.56 -9.19 5.05
N THR A 42 8.65 -8.75 3.79
CA THR A 42 9.42 -7.57 3.40
C THR A 42 8.76 -6.28 3.89
N PHE A 43 7.43 -6.24 3.90
CA PHE A 43 6.67 -5.11 4.44
C PHE A 43 6.72 -5.04 5.98
N ASN A 44 6.67 -6.19 6.64
CA ASN A 44 6.62 -6.28 8.09
C ASN A 44 7.86 -5.64 8.75
N ASN A 45 7.63 -4.73 9.70
CA ASN A 45 8.65 -4.03 10.48
C ASN A 45 9.66 -3.22 9.63
N SER A 46 9.39 -3.04 8.35
CA SER A 46 10.17 -2.15 7.50
C SER A 46 9.79 -0.70 7.74
N LEU A 47 10.75 0.21 7.54
CA LEU A 47 10.44 1.63 7.43
C LEU A 47 9.64 1.85 6.15
N LEU A 48 8.41 2.36 6.28
CA LEU A 48 7.46 2.64 5.21
C LEU A 48 7.39 4.12 4.90
N LEU A 49 7.37 4.97 5.94
CA LEU A 49 7.45 6.43 5.83
C LEU A 49 8.70 6.93 6.55
N GLY A 50 9.48 7.80 5.91
CA GLY A 50 10.64 8.47 6.51
C GLY A 50 10.41 9.97 6.59
N TYR A 51 10.96 10.63 7.61
CA TYR A 51 10.96 12.09 7.69
C TYR A 51 12.26 12.64 7.10
N SER A 52 12.17 13.56 6.14
CA SER A 52 13.29 14.41 5.76
C SER A 52 13.25 15.69 6.60
N GLN A 53 14.39 16.36 6.79
CA GLN A 53 14.54 17.50 7.72
C GLN A 53 13.56 18.67 7.49
N ASN A 54 12.80 18.69 6.38
CA ASN A 54 11.92 19.81 6.02
C ASN A 54 10.52 19.41 5.52
N ILE A 55 10.10 18.13 5.57
CA ILE A 55 8.84 17.69 4.89
C ILE A 55 8.07 16.64 5.73
N ASN A 56 6.74 16.70 5.61
CA ASN A 56 5.81 15.62 5.96
C ASN A 56 6.36 14.26 5.45
N GLY A 57 6.11 13.18 6.21
CA GLY A 57 6.72 11.87 5.93
C GLY A 57 6.64 11.43 4.47
N GLU A 58 7.78 11.10 3.87
CA GLU A 58 7.91 10.61 2.50
C GLU A 58 7.84 9.07 2.46
N GLY A 59 7.18 8.53 1.44
CA GLY A 59 7.18 7.09 1.18
C GLY A 59 8.59 6.57 0.91
N THR A 60 8.98 5.50 1.60
CA THR A 60 10.26 4.83 1.36
C THR A 60 10.22 3.95 0.11
N GLN A 61 11.40 3.57 -0.38
CA GLN A 61 11.50 2.60 -1.47
C GLN A 61 10.81 1.27 -1.13
N THR A 62 10.89 0.81 0.12
CA THR A 62 10.24 -0.44 0.55
C THR A 62 8.72 -0.35 0.41
N LEU A 63 8.12 0.78 0.80
CA LEU A 63 6.70 1.02 0.60
C LEU A 63 6.36 0.97 -0.89
N TYR A 64 7.14 1.64 -1.74
CA TYR A 64 6.90 1.63 -3.18
C TYR A 64 7.07 0.26 -3.80
N ASP A 65 8.12 -0.49 -3.47
CA ASP A 65 8.37 -1.83 -4.02
C ASP A 65 7.24 -2.81 -3.69
N THR A 66 6.63 -2.69 -2.50
CA THR A 66 5.59 -3.60 -2.02
C THR A 66 4.17 -3.29 -2.51
N VAL A 67 3.87 -2.06 -2.91
CA VAL A 67 2.53 -1.67 -3.41
C VAL A 67 2.44 -1.73 -4.94
N SER A 68 1.23 -1.91 -5.46
CA SER A 68 0.95 -1.92 -6.90
C SER A 68 1.34 -0.59 -7.56
N ASN A 69 1.70 -0.62 -8.85
CA ASN A 69 2.06 0.59 -9.58
C ASN A 69 0.97 1.66 -9.54
N ARG A 70 -0.31 1.26 -9.53
CA ARG A 70 -1.44 2.18 -9.40
C ARG A 70 -1.41 2.95 -8.08
N LYS A 71 -1.11 2.27 -6.98
CA LYS A 71 -0.99 2.89 -5.65
C LYS A 71 0.22 3.81 -5.51
N ARG A 72 1.34 3.52 -6.19
CA ARG A 72 2.49 4.44 -6.25
C ARG A 72 2.11 5.78 -6.89
N ILE A 73 1.22 5.75 -7.87
CA ILE A 73 0.74 6.95 -8.58
C ILE A 73 -0.33 7.68 -7.75
N SER A 74 -1.20 6.95 -7.05
CA SER A 74 -2.34 7.52 -6.33
C SER A 74 -2.09 7.80 -4.84
N ASP A 75 -0.84 7.71 -4.39
CA ASP A 75 -0.39 7.71 -2.99
C ASP A 75 -0.84 6.47 -2.19
N PRO A 76 0.08 5.69 -1.59
CA PRO A 76 -0.28 4.60 -0.70
C PRO A 76 -0.97 5.12 0.58
N ASN A 77 -2.10 4.51 0.95
CA ASN A 77 -2.83 4.83 2.19
C ASN A 77 -2.15 4.18 3.42
N VAL A 78 -0.90 4.55 3.67
CA VAL A 78 -0.10 4.14 4.84
C VAL A 78 0.20 5.39 5.64
N ARG A 79 -0.15 5.39 6.93
CA ARG A 79 0.00 6.55 7.82
C ARG A 79 1.02 6.36 8.95
N PHE A 80 1.71 5.21 8.96
CA PHE A 80 2.69 4.85 9.97
C PHE A 80 4.09 4.79 9.39
N ASN A 81 5.09 5.16 10.18
CA ASN A 81 6.48 4.95 9.81
C ASN A 81 6.81 3.47 9.68
N LYS A 82 6.29 2.61 10.56
CA LYS A 82 6.42 1.15 10.48
C LYS A 82 5.11 0.48 10.85
N ILE A 83 4.92 -0.75 10.37
CA ILE A 83 3.82 -1.62 10.81
C ILE A 83 4.44 -2.95 11.22
N ILE A 84 4.17 -3.39 12.45
CA ILE A 84 4.64 -4.66 12.99
C ILE A 84 3.47 -5.63 13.02
N LEU A 85 3.43 -6.56 12.06
CA LEU A 85 2.42 -7.60 11.98
C LEU A 85 2.64 -8.62 13.12
N LYS A 86 1.60 -8.91 13.90
CA LYS A 86 1.66 -9.83 15.05
C LYS A 86 1.10 -11.19 14.73
N SER A 87 -0.15 -11.23 14.27
CA SER A 87 -0.86 -12.47 13.99
C SER A 87 -1.80 -12.29 12.82
N GLU A 88 -1.75 -13.23 11.88
CA GLU A 88 -2.73 -13.35 10.81
C GLU A 88 -4.04 -13.92 11.36
N TYR A 89 -5.18 -13.36 10.93
CA TYR A 89 -6.48 -13.95 11.20
C TYR A 89 -6.77 -15.07 10.21
N LYS A 90 -7.27 -16.20 10.71
CA LYS A 90 -7.89 -17.21 9.85
C LYS A 90 -9.27 -16.70 9.41
N LEU A 91 -9.34 -16.15 8.19
CA LEU A 91 -10.57 -15.56 7.67
C LEU A 91 -11.61 -16.61 7.28
N SER A 92 -12.85 -16.44 7.77
CA SER A 92 -14.03 -17.09 7.20
C SER A 92 -14.35 -16.56 5.79
N GLU A 93 -15.10 -17.31 5.00
CA GLU A 93 -15.51 -16.86 3.66
C GLU A 93 -16.26 -15.53 3.69
N LYS A 94 -17.14 -15.33 4.68
CA LYS A 94 -17.85 -14.06 4.89
C LYS A 94 -16.89 -12.88 5.12
N GLN A 95 -15.83 -13.08 5.91
CA GLN A 95 -14.83 -12.03 6.15
C GLN A 95 -13.99 -11.75 4.89
N LYS A 96 -13.63 -12.79 4.13
CA LYS A 96 -12.95 -12.61 2.84
C LYS A 96 -13.82 -11.79 1.87
N GLU A 97 -15.10 -12.13 1.76
CA GLU A 97 -16.06 -11.41 0.92
C GLU A 97 -16.20 -9.94 1.33
N GLU A 98 -16.21 -9.65 2.64
CA GLU A 98 -16.29 -8.28 3.16
C GLU A 98 -15.07 -7.44 2.73
N ILE A 99 -13.86 -7.96 2.91
CA ILE A 99 -12.61 -7.31 2.49
C ILE A 99 -12.64 -7.06 0.98
N LEU A 100 -12.98 -8.10 0.20
CA LEU A 100 -13.02 -8.02 -1.26
C LEU A 100 -14.11 -7.05 -1.75
N LYS A 101 -15.26 -6.97 -1.08
CA LYS A 101 -16.32 -6.00 -1.40
C LYS A 101 -15.83 -4.57 -1.17
N ASN A 102 -15.17 -4.31 -0.04
CA ASN A 102 -14.60 -2.99 0.26
C ASN A 102 -13.52 -2.59 -0.74
N TYR A 103 -12.63 -3.51 -1.08
CA TYR A 103 -11.63 -3.34 -2.12
C TYR A 103 -12.26 -3.02 -3.48
N LYS A 104 -13.20 -3.84 -3.96
CA LYS A 104 -13.92 -3.63 -5.24
C LYS A 104 -14.64 -2.27 -5.27
N ASN A 105 -15.28 -1.88 -4.18
CA ASN A 105 -15.96 -0.59 -4.09
C ASN A 105 -15.01 0.61 -4.21
N LYS A 106 -13.77 0.49 -3.73
CA LYS A 106 -12.75 1.54 -3.88
C LYS A 106 -12.10 1.50 -5.26
N ALA A 107 -11.79 0.30 -5.76
CA ALA A 107 -11.29 0.07 -7.11
C ALA A 107 -12.21 0.67 -8.19
N ASN A 108 -13.52 0.45 -8.08
CA ASN A 108 -14.51 0.97 -9.04
C ASN A 108 -14.60 2.50 -9.09
N LYS A 109 -14.04 3.22 -8.10
CA LYS A 109 -13.97 4.68 -8.10
C LYS A 109 -12.74 5.21 -8.85
N MET A 110 -11.80 4.33 -9.23
CA MET A 110 -10.60 4.69 -9.97
C MET A 110 -10.86 4.61 -11.47
N ILE A 111 -10.42 5.64 -12.21
CA ILE A 111 -10.55 5.68 -13.67
C ILE A 111 -9.66 4.60 -14.29
N ASN A 112 -10.18 3.86 -15.28
CA ASN A 112 -9.48 2.80 -16.01
C ASN A 112 -8.91 1.66 -15.13
N TYR A 113 -9.58 1.38 -14.01
CA TYR A 113 -9.19 0.28 -13.14
C TYR A 113 -9.79 -1.04 -13.63
N THR A 114 -8.94 -2.06 -13.76
CA THR A 114 -9.35 -3.45 -14.02
C THR A 114 -8.92 -4.31 -12.84
N LEU A 115 -9.87 -5.08 -12.30
CA LEU A 115 -9.58 -6.03 -11.23
C LEU A 115 -8.66 -7.14 -11.74
N SER A 116 -7.67 -7.50 -10.94
CA SER A 116 -6.86 -8.71 -11.15
C SER A 116 -7.72 -9.96 -11.09
N GLU A 117 -7.39 -10.96 -11.92
CA GLU A 117 -8.02 -12.29 -11.87
C GLU A 117 -7.72 -13.01 -10.55
N GLU A 118 -6.50 -12.83 -10.03
CA GLU A 118 -6.05 -13.36 -8.75
C GLU A 118 -6.05 -12.24 -7.71
N VAL A 119 -6.88 -12.40 -6.68
CA VAL A 119 -7.01 -11.47 -5.54
C VAL A 119 -7.01 -12.27 -4.24
N ILE A 120 -6.06 -11.99 -3.36
CA ILE A 120 -5.85 -12.74 -2.12
C ILE A 120 -6.00 -11.78 -0.92
N PRO A 121 -7.10 -11.87 -0.15
CA PRO A 121 -7.30 -11.03 1.02
C PRO A 121 -6.57 -11.59 2.24
N TYR A 122 -5.94 -10.70 3.01
CA TYR A 122 -5.35 -11.01 4.31
C TYR A 122 -5.83 -10.02 5.36
N ARG A 123 -5.88 -10.45 6.62
CA ARG A 123 -6.12 -9.60 7.78
C ARG A 123 -5.13 -9.91 8.88
N PHE A 124 -4.55 -8.88 9.48
CA PHE A 124 -3.58 -9.01 10.58
C PHE A 124 -3.96 -8.14 11.77
N LYS A 125 -3.68 -8.65 12.98
CA LYS A 125 -3.42 -7.79 14.15
C LYS A 125 -2.01 -7.22 13.98
N ALA A 126 -1.85 -5.93 14.21
CA ALA A 126 -0.56 -5.27 14.06
C ALA A 126 -0.41 -4.10 15.04
N ASP A 127 0.83 -3.63 15.17
CA ASP A 127 1.13 -2.34 15.80
C ASP A 127 1.55 -1.35 14.72
N GLY A 128 0.91 -0.19 14.68
CA GLY A 128 1.34 0.96 13.88
C GLY A 128 2.32 1.81 14.68
N ILE A 129 3.52 2.05 14.15
CA ILE A 129 4.57 2.82 14.81
C ILE A 129 4.74 4.16 14.12
N ASN A 130 4.65 5.24 14.89
CA ASN A 130 4.96 6.60 14.47
C ASN A 130 6.19 7.15 15.19
N TYR A 131 6.96 7.95 14.47
CA TYR A 131 8.12 8.69 14.97
C TYR A 131 7.79 10.17 15.05
N PHE A 132 7.96 10.75 16.23
CA PHE A 132 7.93 12.20 16.40
C PHE A 132 9.34 12.65 16.77
N ASN A 133 9.92 13.50 15.92
CA ASN A 133 11.13 14.23 16.29
C ASN A 133 10.70 15.33 17.25
N HIS A 134 11.10 15.20 18.51
CA HIS A 134 10.95 16.28 19.48
C HIS A 134 12.24 17.10 19.46
N PHE A 135 12.09 18.40 19.24
CA PHE A 135 13.19 19.36 19.30
C PHE A 135 12.91 20.30 20.47
N ASP A 136 13.57 20.04 21.61
CA ASP A 136 13.42 20.86 22.82
C ASP A 136 14.55 21.90 22.99
N GLY A 137 15.46 21.97 22.01
CA GLY A 137 16.60 22.88 21.99
C GLY A 137 17.85 22.37 22.72
N ASN A 138 17.76 21.27 23.49
CA ASN A 138 18.90 20.68 24.20
C ASN A 138 19.22 19.25 23.77
N SER A 139 18.26 18.52 23.18
CA SER A 139 18.49 17.19 22.63
C SER A 139 17.55 16.87 21.49
N ASP A 140 18.07 16.12 20.51
CA ASP A 140 17.25 15.44 19.52
C ASP A 140 16.92 14.05 20.07
N TYR A 141 15.64 13.76 20.30
CA TYR A 141 15.22 12.39 20.57
C TYR A 141 13.97 12.02 19.76
N ILE A 142 13.94 10.75 19.34
CA ILE A 142 12.83 10.17 18.61
C ILE A 142 11.91 9.51 19.63
N GLN A 143 10.68 9.98 19.74
CA GLN A 143 9.64 9.26 20.48
C GLN A 143 8.94 8.29 19.51
N GLU A 144 9.01 7.00 19.83
CA GLU A 144 8.23 5.97 19.14
C GLU A 144 6.88 5.83 19.86
N ASN A 145 5.79 6.09 19.14
CA ASN A 145 4.43 5.81 19.62
C ASN A 145 3.89 4.60 18.88
N SER A 146 3.42 3.61 19.63
CA SER A 146 2.82 2.39 19.11
C SER A 146 1.31 2.42 19.36
N GLU A 147 0.53 2.20 18.30
CA GLU A 147 -0.93 2.02 18.42
C GLU A 147 -1.37 0.65 17.88
N PRO A 148 -2.22 -0.09 18.61
CA PRO A 148 -2.76 -1.35 18.11
C PRO A 148 -3.71 -1.07 16.94
N ILE A 149 -3.59 -1.85 15.88
CA ILE A 149 -4.40 -1.73 14.66
C ILE A 149 -4.82 -3.10 14.12
N THR A 150 -5.89 -3.08 13.34
CA THR A 150 -6.21 -4.16 12.40
C THR A 150 -5.91 -3.68 10.99
N ILE A 151 -5.22 -4.50 10.21
CA ILE A 151 -4.87 -4.18 8.82
C ILE A 151 -5.40 -5.24 7.87
N ASP A 152 -6.10 -4.78 6.83
CA ASP A 152 -6.55 -5.58 5.70
C ASP A 152 -5.66 -5.32 4.49
N PHE A 153 -5.19 -6.40 3.88
CA PHE A 153 -4.48 -6.37 2.61
C PHE A 153 -5.29 -7.07 1.53
N VAL A 154 -5.18 -6.58 0.28
CA VAL A 154 -5.45 -7.40 -0.91
C VAL A 154 -4.17 -7.47 -1.72
N VAL A 155 -3.66 -8.70 -1.85
CA VAL A 155 -2.50 -9.04 -2.65
C VAL A 155 -2.98 -9.47 -4.04
N ILE A 156 -2.32 -8.98 -5.07
CA ILE A 156 -2.57 -9.35 -6.47
C ILE A 156 -1.27 -9.70 -7.17
N LYS A 157 -1.37 -10.32 -8.34
CA LYS A 157 -0.23 -10.52 -9.24
C LYS A 157 -0.18 -9.42 -10.30
N GLU A 158 0.88 -8.64 -10.31
CA GLU A 158 1.13 -7.56 -11.28
C GLU A 158 2.51 -7.75 -11.92
N ASN A 159 2.56 -7.82 -13.26
CA ASN A 159 3.82 -7.99 -14.02
C ASN A 159 4.70 -9.18 -13.55
N GLY A 160 4.07 -10.26 -13.11
CA GLY A 160 4.75 -11.46 -12.59
C GLY A 160 5.29 -11.34 -11.16
N SER A 161 4.93 -10.31 -10.42
CA SER A 161 5.25 -10.13 -8.99
C SER A 161 3.96 -9.98 -8.17
N TYR A 162 3.96 -10.48 -6.94
CA TYR A 162 2.92 -10.16 -5.97
C TYR A 162 3.13 -8.75 -5.40
N VAL A 163 2.04 -8.00 -5.22
CA VAL A 163 2.04 -6.63 -4.67
C VAL A 163 0.76 -6.36 -3.87
N PHE A 164 0.80 -5.40 -2.95
CA PHE A 164 -0.39 -4.88 -2.28
C PHE A 164 -1.12 -3.88 -3.18
N ASP A 165 -2.32 -4.24 -3.63
CA ASP A 165 -3.20 -3.29 -4.34
C ASP A 165 -4.16 -2.57 -3.39
N TYR A 166 -4.36 -3.15 -2.21
CA TYR A 166 -5.20 -2.62 -1.15
C TYR A 166 -4.50 -2.72 0.19
N ILE A 167 -4.48 -1.60 0.91
CA ILE A 167 -4.07 -1.51 2.31
C ILE A 167 -5.14 -0.69 3.02
N TRP A 168 -5.74 -1.26 4.05
CA TRP A 168 -6.73 -0.60 4.89
C TRP A 168 -6.43 -0.82 6.35
N ILE A 169 -6.34 0.28 7.08
CA ILE A 169 -5.94 0.32 8.47
C ILE A 169 -7.14 0.78 9.28
N ASP A 170 -7.53 -0.02 10.27
CA ASP A 170 -8.50 0.34 11.29
C ASP A 170 -7.81 0.45 12.64
N SER A 171 -7.84 1.65 13.24
CA SER A 171 -7.25 1.93 14.55
C SER A 171 -8.23 1.83 15.71
N ASN A 172 -9.49 1.47 15.46
CA ASN A 172 -10.52 1.36 16.49
C ASN A 172 -10.78 -0.09 16.92
N SER A 173 -9.86 -1.02 16.68
CA SER A 173 -10.02 -2.43 17.03
C SER A 173 -9.74 -2.69 18.52
N ASN A 174 -10.54 -2.09 19.41
CA ASN A 174 -10.77 -2.65 20.75
C ASN A 174 -11.65 -3.90 20.59
N GLU A 175 -11.06 -4.99 20.08
CA GLU A 175 -11.73 -6.26 19.80
C GLU A 175 -11.79 -7.21 21.01
N GLU A 176 -11.78 -6.71 22.25
CA GLU A 176 -12.25 -7.51 23.40
C GLU A 176 -13.77 -7.78 23.37
N SER A 177 -14.51 -7.17 22.43
CA SER A 177 -15.98 -7.24 22.38
C SER A 177 -16.56 -8.10 21.25
N LYS A 178 -15.75 -8.79 20.44
CA LYS A 178 -16.26 -9.66 19.35
C LYS A 178 -16.02 -11.17 19.55
N GLU A 179 -15.39 -11.55 20.65
CA GLU A 179 -15.24 -12.95 21.09
C GLU A 179 -16.12 -13.27 22.31
N VAL A 180 -17.42 -12.96 22.29
CA VAL A 180 -18.37 -13.71 23.13
C VAL A 180 -19.66 -13.87 22.35
N GLY A 181 -19.98 -15.12 22.02
CA GLY A 181 -21.28 -15.47 21.46
C GLY A 181 -22.37 -15.26 22.50
N GLU A 182 -23.51 -14.73 22.06
CA GLU A 182 -24.77 -15.00 22.73
C GLU A 182 -25.84 -15.19 21.65
N TYR A 183 -26.14 -16.45 21.39
CA TYR A 183 -27.44 -16.84 20.88
C TYR A 183 -28.46 -16.46 21.95
N ASP A 184 -29.21 -15.37 21.78
CA ASP A 184 -30.49 -15.24 22.46
C ASP A 184 -31.59 -15.61 21.47
N VAL A 185 -31.89 -16.92 21.46
CA VAL A 185 -33.17 -17.45 20.98
C VAL A 185 -34.20 -17.05 22.02
N ARG A 186 -35.10 -16.13 21.67
CA ARG A 186 -36.40 -16.07 22.33
C ARG A 186 -37.53 -16.19 21.32
N SER A 187 -38.21 -17.30 21.51
CA SER A 187 -39.50 -17.75 20.99
C SER A 187 -40.60 -16.70 21.03
#